data_AF-A0A3A4U5T4-F1
#
_entry.id   AF-A0A3A4U5T4-F1
#
_cell.length_a   1.000
_cell.length_b   1.000
_cell.length_c   1.000
_cell.angle_alpha   90.00
_cell.angle_beta   90.00
_cell.angle_gamma   90.00
#
_symmetry.space_group_name_H-M   'P 1'
#
loop_
_entity.id
_entity.type
_entity.pdbx_description
1 polymer ?
#
loop_
_entity_poly.entity_id
_entity_poly.type
_entity_poly.pdbx_seq_one_letter_code
_entity_poly.pdbx_strand_id
1 'polypeptide(L)'
;MRELAAPSHEELVESIAAGGLDFARRGITSVHEAGIGAQAVRAYQAARDSGRLAVRVYLMLDPSDEAFFASFLGTGLATGFGDDWLKIGPVKLMVDGSSSGPTAATREPYAVDSSDRGILCLARDEIDRRFAEAHRAGFQVTAHAVGDRAIEMVIDGIEQAMAADASSSLPARPWRCGPRHRIEHCAMTDPALRSRIKALGIVPVLQPVFLYEFGDGYVSNYGPVRAARMFAAGSFRRAGVTFAMSTDCPVTFPDPMLNVYEAATRVTMSGATVGPEERMGGKVVHEE
;
A
#
# COMPACT_ATOMS: atom_id res chain seq x y z
N MET A 1 26.66 2.27 17.80
CA MET A 1 26.06 2.41 16.45
C MET A 1 26.72 3.60 15.79
N ARG A 2 27.35 3.44 14.62
CA ARG A 2 27.66 4.60 13.79
C ARG A 2 26.31 5.08 13.24
N GLU A 3 25.90 6.29 13.58
CA GLU A 3 24.91 6.99 12.77
C GLU A 3 25.45 7.04 11.35
N LEU A 4 24.82 6.29 10.45
CA LEU A 4 25.06 6.48 9.02
C LEU A 4 24.56 7.89 8.71
N ALA A 5 25.41 8.73 8.12
CA ALA A 5 25.00 10.04 7.68
C ALA A 5 23.83 9.91 6.70
N ALA A 6 22.86 10.81 6.79
CA ALA A 6 21.77 10.87 5.82
C ALA A 6 22.34 11.05 4.40
N PRO A 7 21.77 10.40 3.38
CA PRO A 7 22.25 10.56 2.01
C PRO A 7 22.13 12.03 1.59
N SER A 8 23.14 12.50 0.88
CA SER A 8 23.12 13.79 0.21
C SER A 8 22.03 13.85 -0.86
N HIS A 9 21.71 15.05 -1.31
CA HIS A 9 20.72 15.24 -2.37
C HIS A 9 21.13 14.54 -3.68
N GLU A 10 22.40 14.61 -4.07
CA GLU A 10 22.88 13.95 -5.29
C GLU A 10 22.84 12.43 -5.15
N GLU A 11 23.22 11.87 -4.00
CA GLU A 11 23.11 10.42 -3.76
C GLU A 11 21.66 9.91 -3.88
N LEU A 12 20.68 10.71 -3.46
CA LEU A 12 19.26 10.40 -3.68
C LEU A 12 18.89 10.44 -5.17
N VAL A 13 19.33 11.46 -5.91
CA VAL A 13 19.07 11.58 -7.35
C VAL A 13 19.70 10.41 -8.12
N GLU A 14 20.94 10.04 -7.78
CA GLU A 14 21.63 8.89 -8.37
C GLU A 14 20.92 7.58 -8.04
N SER A 15 20.45 7.41 -6.80
CA SER A 15 19.70 6.23 -6.37
C SER A 15 18.36 6.10 -7.11
N ILE A 16 17.63 7.21 -7.28
CA ILE A 16 16.38 7.27 -8.05
C ILE A 16 16.63 6.88 -9.50
N ALA A 17 17.68 7.44 -10.12
CA ALA A 17 18.04 7.14 -11.50
C ALA A 17 18.41 5.65 -11.68
N ALA A 18 19.25 5.12 -10.79
CA ALA A 18 19.68 3.73 -10.81
C ALA A 18 18.50 2.76 -10.60
N GLY A 19 17.65 3.02 -9.60
CA GLY A 19 16.45 2.23 -9.32
C GLY A 19 15.46 2.26 -10.48
N GLY A 20 15.23 3.44 -11.07
CA GLY A 20 14.39 3.59 -12.25
C GLY A 20 14.90 2.76 -13.45
N LEU A 21 16.21 2.73 -13.68
CA LEU A 21 16.79 1.91 -14.75
C LEU A 21 16.65 0.41 -14.48
N ASP A 22 16.80 -0.04 -13.22
CA ASP A 22 16.55 -1.44 -12.85
C ASP A 22 15.07 -1.81 -13.08
N PHE A 23 14.13 -0.95 -12.67
CA PHE A 23 12.70 -1.13 -12.94
C PHE A 23 12.40 -1.23 -14.45
N ALA A 24 12.95 -0.30 -15.25
CA ALA A 24 12.74 -0.29 -16.70
C ALA A 24 13.28 -1.56 -17.37
N ARG A 25 14.44 -2.07 -16.95
CA ARG A 25 15.01 -3.35 -17.44
C ARG A 25 14.11 -4.55 -17.17
N ARG A 26 13.25 -4.47 -16.16
CA ARG A 26 12.27 -5.51 -15.78
C ARG A 26 10.88 -5.28 -16.40
N GLY A 27 10.75 -4.30 -17.29
CA GLY A 27 9.49 -3.94 -17.93
C GLY A 27 8.53 -3.13 -17.05
N ILE A 28 8.97 -2.68 -15.87
CA ILE A 28 8.19 -1.79 -15.02
C ILE A 28 8.32 -0.37 -15.58
N THR A 29 7.20 0.24 -15.94
CA THR A 29 7.18 1.54 -16.62
C THR A 29 6.64 2.69 -15.75
N SER A 30 6.01 2.35 -14.63
CA SER A 30 5.45 3.30 -13.66
C SER A 30 5.56 2.71 -12.25
N VAL A 31 5.82 3.55 -11.25
CA VAL A 31 5.90 3.17 -9.83
C VAL A 31 5.16 4.17 -8.94
N HIS A 32 4.70 3.71 -7.79
CA HIS A 32 4.19 4.56 -6.72
C HIS A 32 5.23 4.57 -5.60
N GLU A 33 5.87 5.71 -5.37
CA GLU A 33 6.87 5.89 -4.32
C GLU A 33 6.16 6.17 -2.99
N ALA A 34 6.52 5.44 -1.94
CA ALA A 34 5.68 5.29 -0.77
C ALA A 34 6.20 6.04 0.46
N GLY A 35 5.41 7.01 0.95
CA GLY A 35 5.65 7.62 2.27
C GLY A 35 6.91 8.47 2.29
N ILE A 36 6.98 9.45 1.40
CA ILE A 36 8.15 10.32 1.27
C ILE A 36 7.93 11.71 1.86
N GLY A 37 9.01 12.26 2.40
CA GLY A 37 9.10 13.65 2.88
C GLY A 37 9.79 14.60 1.89
N ALA A 38 10.01 15.83 2.34
CA ALA A 38 10.49 16.94 1.52
C ALA A 38 11.80 16.68 0.75
N GLN A 39 12.74 15.97 1.37
CA GLN A 39 14.06 15.71 0.77
C GLN A 39 13.94 14.82 -0.47
N ALA A 40 13.16 13.74 -0.39
CA ALA A 40 12.92 12.83 -1.49
C ALA A 40 12.08 13.49 -2.59
N VAL A 41 11.05 14.29 -2.24
CA VAL A 41 10.29 15.07 -3.23
C VAL A 41 11.22 15.94 -4.08
N ARG A 42 12.13 16.69 -3.44
CA ARG A 42 13.12 17.51 -4.16
C ARG A 42 14.03 16.67 -5.05
N ALA A 43 14.48 15.50 -4.58
CA ALA A 43 15.34 14.62 -5.35
C ALA A 43 14.63 14.06 -6.60
N TYR A 44 13.35 13.68 -6.47
CA TYR A 44 12.55 13.27 -7.63
C TYR A 44 12.33 14.40 -8.64
N GLN A 45 12.12 15.64 -8.17
CA GLN A 45 12.04 16.81 -9.06
C GLN A 45 13.36 17.03 -9.80
N ALA A 46 14.51 16.99 -9.10
CA ALA A 46 15.82 17.14 -9.73
C ALA A 46 16.13 16.01 -10.73
N ALA A 47 15.77 14.76 -10.40
CA ALA A 47 15.90 13.63 -11.33
C ALA A 47 15.02 13.81 -12.57
N ARG A 48 13.80 14.34 -12.42
CA ARG A 48 12.89 14.65 -13.53
C ARG A 48 13.46 15.78 -14.40
N ASP A 49 13.90 16.88 -13.80
CA ASP A 49 14.39 18.07 -14.51
C ASP A 49 15.73 17.81 -15.24
N SER A 50 16.55 16.88 -14.73
CA SER A 50 17.78 16.42 -15.38
C SER A 50 17.58 15.29 -16.38
N GLY A 51 16.34 14.84 -16.63
CA GLY A 51 16.04 13.75 -17.56
C GLY A 51 16.52 12.37 -17.11
N ARG A 52 16.74 12.19 -15.79
CA ARG A 52 17.26 10.95 -15.18
C ARG A 52 16.16 10.00 -14.67
N LEU A 53 14.88 10.38 -14.79
CA LEU A 53 13.77 9.44 -14.54
C LEU A 53 13.61 8.45 -15.70
N ALA A 54 13.88 7.18 -15.42
CA ALA A 54 13.68 6.10 -16.40
C ALA A 54 12.25 5.52 -16.41
N VAL A 55 11.44 5.81 -15.38
CA VAL A 55 10.05 5.37 -15.23
C VAL A 55 9.17 6.52 -14.72
N ARG A 56 7.85 6.39 -14.89
CA ARG A 56 6.88 7.36 -14.33
C ARG A 56 6.72 7.15 -12.83
N VAL A 57 6.61 8.23 -12.07
CA VAL A 57 6.58 8.17 -10.61
C VAL A 57 5.36 8.90 -10.06
N TYR A 58 4.65 8.22 -9.17
CA TYR A 58 3.54 8.77 -8.39
C TYR A 58 3.95 8.85 -6.91
N LEU A 59 4.13 10.07 -6.40
CA LEU A 59 4.69 10.32 -5.07
C LEU A 59 3.61 10.26 -3.99
N MET A 60 3.71 9.32 -3.06
CA MET A 60 2.83 9.24 -1.89
C MET A 60 3.48 9.97 -0.71
N LEU A 61 2.84 11.03 -0.25
CA LEU A 61 3.41 11.92 0.77
C LEU A 61 3.21 11.33 2.18
N ASP A 62 4.26 11.30 2.98
CA ASP A 62 4.16 11.00 4.41
C ASP A 62 3.83 12.29 5.18
N PRO A 63 2.69 12.34 5.92
CA PRO A 63 2.31 13.49 6.71
C PRO A 63 2.90 13.48 8.13
N SER A 64 3.84 12.60 8.46
CA SER A 64 4.46 12.51 9.80
C SER A 64 5.17 13.81 10.21
N ASP A 65 5.81 14.49 9.27
CA ASP A 65 6.30 15.86 9.41
C ASP A 65 5.14 16.85 9.16
N GLU A 66 4.55 17.35 10.24
CA GLU A 66 3.39 18.26 10.18
C GLU A 66 3.73 19.59 9.49
N ALA A 67 4.96 20.11 9.62
CA ALA A 67 5.35 21.38 9.00
C ALA A 67 5.48 21.22 7.49
N PHE A 68 6.08 20.11 7.05
CA PHE A 68 6.14 19.73 5.64
C PHE A 68 4.73 19.57 5.05
N PHE A 69 3.88 18.81 5.73
CA PHE A 69 2.54 18.52 5.24
C PHE A 69 1.66 19.77 5.18
N ALA A 70 1.66 20.59 6.23
CA ALA A 70 0.95 21.87 6.26
C ALA A 70 1.40 22.81 5.12
N SER A 71 2.69 22.81 4.81
CA SER A 71 3.22 23.58 3.67
C SER A 71 2.62 23.09 2.34
N PHE A 72 2.51 21.77 2.13
CA PHE A 72 1.86 21.20 0.95
C PHE A 72 0.37 21.58 0.88
N LEU A 73 -0.36 21.47 1.99
CA LEU A 73 -1.77 21.87 2.05
C LEU A 73 -1.95 23.36 1.68
N GLY A 74 -1.06 24.23 2.16
CA GLY A 74 -1.09 25.68 1.88
C GLY A 74 -0.87 26.05 0.42
N THR A 75 -0.30 25.17 -0.40
CA THR A 75 -0.10 25.43 -1.84
C THR A 75 -1.36 25.20 -2.69
N GLY A 76 -2.35 24.47 -2.17
CA GLY A 76 -3.49 24.01 -2.95
C GLY A 76 -3.17 22.91 -3.96
N LEU A 77 -1.94 22.37 -3.95
CA LEU A 77 -1.60 21.18 -4.71
C LEU A 77 -2.36 19.98 -4.15
N ALA A 78 -2.84 19.12 -5.05
CA ALA A 78 -3.62 17.95 -4.71
C ALA A 78 -3.19 16.75 -5.55
N THR A 79 -3.76 15.60 -5.24
CA THR A 79 -3.50 14.37 -5.99
C THR A 79 -3.76 14.54 -7.48
N GLY A 80 -2.77 14.15 -8.29
CA GLY A 80 -2.77 14.25 -9.76
C GLY A 80 -1.99 15.45 -10.29
N PHE A 81 -1.58 16.39 -9.44
CA PHE A 81 -0.73 17.51 -9.86
C PHE A 81 0.66 17.04 -10.32
N GLY A 82 1.18 17.64 -11.38
CA GLY A 82 2.47 17.27 -11.99
C GLY A 82 2.35 17.13 -13.50
N ASP A 83 3.20 16.30 -14.09
CA ASP A 83 3.20 16.00 -15.53
C ASP A 83 3.15 14.49 -15.78
N ASP A 84 3.34 14.04 -17.01
CA ASP A 84 3.25 12.61 -17.35
C ASP A 84 4.35 11.74 -16.72
N TRP A 85 5.44 12.33 -16.22
CA TRP A 85 6.58 11.63 -15.63
C TRP A 85 6.57 11.64 -14.10
N LEU A 86 6.13 12.73 -13.49
CA LEU A 86 6.16 12.91 -12.05
C LEU A 86 4.85 13.56 -11.57
N LYS A 87 4.11 12.85 -10.73
CA LYS A 87 2.84 13.33 -10.16
C LYS A 87 2.83 13.20 -8.65
N ILE A 88 2.21 14.17 -7.99
CA ILE A 88 1.81 14.08 -6.58
C ILE A 88 0.63 13.13 -6.47
N GLY A 89 0.75 12.15 -5.59
CA GLY A 89 -0.23 11.11 -5.35
C GLY A 89 -0.97 11.26 -4.04
N PRO A 90 -1.36 10.15 -3.39
CA PRO A 90 -2.08 10.18 -2.12
C PRO A 90 -1.20 10.61 -0.95
N VAL A 91 -1.84 10.95 0.16
CA VAL A 91 -1.21 10.98 1.49
C VAL A 91 -1.21 9.56 2.05
N LYS A 92 -0.04 9.08 2.50
CA LYS A 92 0.15 7.71 2.99
C LYS A 92 0.43 7.68 4.50
N LEU A 93 -0.45 7.04 5.26
CA LEU A 93 -0.25 6.76 6.68
C LEU A 93 0.38 5.37 6.93
N MET A 94 0.91 5.19 8.13
CA MET A 94 1.36 3.90 8.67
C MET A 94 0.49 3.55 9.87
N VAL A 95 -0.39 2.53 9.78
CA VAL A 95 -1.38 2.25 10.84
C VAL A 95 -0.95 1.11 11.77
N ASP A 96 -0.28 0.09 11.25
CA ASP A 96 0.18 -1.05 12.04
C ASP A 96 1.58 -1.54 11.62
N GLY A 97 2.05 -2.61 12.25
CA GLY A 97 3.36 -3.21 12.00
C GLY A 97 3.44 -4.06 10.72
N SER A 98 4.49 -4.88 10.65
CA SER A 98 4.77 -5.76 9.52
C SER A 98 3.94 -7.05 9.53
N SER A 99 3.75 -7.63 8.35
CA SER A 99 3.23 -9.00 8.17
C SER A 99 4.24 -10.08 8.52
N SER A 100 5.56 -9.86 8.32
CA SER A 100 6.60 -10.90 8.45
C SER A 100 6.83 -11.35 9.89
N GLY A 101 6.58 -10.49 10.86
CA GLY A 101 6.61 -10.78 12.29
C GLY A 101 5.26 -10.48 12.95
N PRO A 102 5.08 -10.83 14.23
CA PRO A 102 3.80 -10.66 14.93
C PRO A 102 3.54 -9.21 15.34
N THR A 103 3.48 -8.29 14.38
CA THR A 103 3.35 -6.84 14.65
C THR A 103 2.19 -6.17 13.93
N ALA A 104 1.62 -6.78 12.90
CA ALA A 104 0.34 -6.35 12.32
C ALA A 104 -0.78 -6.35 13.38
N ALA A 105 -1.65 -5.35 13.38
CA ALA A 105 -2.69 -5.22 14.39
C ALA A 105 -3.89 -6.12 14.06
N THR A 106 -4.13 -7.16 14.85
CA THR A 106 -5.15 -8.17 14.58
C THR A 106 -6.29 -8.14 15.59
N ARG A 107 -7.50 -8.53 15.15
CA ARG A 107 -8.67 -8.69 16.04
C ARG A 107 -8.64 -9.96 16.87
N GLU A 108 -7.88 -10.96 16.45
CA GLU A 108 -7.60 -12.19 17.21
C GLU A 108 -6.12 -12.30 17.56
N PRO A 109 -5.73 -12.88 18.71
CA PRO A 109 -4.33 -12.98 19.10
C PRO A 109 -3.49 -13.77 18.10
N TYR A 110 -2.17 -13.63 18.17
CA TYR A 110 -1.24 -14.42 17.38
C TYR A 110 -1.30 -15.91 17.75
N ALA A 111 -0.99 -16.79 16.79
CA ALA A 111 -0.93 -18.23 17.09
C ALA A 111 0.31 -18.57 17.94
N VAL A 112 1.39 -17.81 17.77
CA VAL A 112 2.64 -17.93 18.54
C VAL A 112 2.55 -17.33 19.94
N ASP A 113 1.65 -16.38 20.16
CA ASP A 113 1.42 -15.73 21.45
C ASP A 113 -0.05 -15.30 21.59
N SER A 114 -0.77 -15.96 22.48
CA SER A 114 -2.20 -15.69 22.73
C SER A 114 -2.47 -14.37 23.47
N SER A 115 -1.44 -13.70 23.97
CA SER A 115 -1.54 -12.38 24.62
C SER A 115 -1.29 -11.23 23.66
N ASP A 116 -0.64 -11.49 22.53
CA ASP A 116 -0.24 -10.48 21.56
C ASP A 116 -1.29 -10.28 20.46
N ARG A 117 -1.57 -9.02 20.13
CA ARG A 117 -2.50 -8.58 19.06
C ARG A 117 -1.83 -7.58 18.11
N GLY A 118 -0.50 -7.48 18.17
CA GLY A 118 0.32 -6.60 17.36
C GLY A 118 0.26 -5.16 17.82
N ILE A 119 0.73 -4.28 16.94
CA ILE A 119 1.02 -2.88 17.25
C ILE A 119 0.17 -1.98 16.37
N LEU A 120 -0.47 -0.98 17.00
CA LEU A 120 -0.99 0.17 16.29
C LEU A 120 0.04 1.30 16.35
N CYS A 121 0.42 1.82 15.19
CA CYS A 121 1.33 2.95 15.07
C CYS A 121 0.61 4.28 15.26
N LEU A 122 -0.70 4.33 14.98
CA LEU A 122 -1.54 5.51 15.12
C LEU A 122 -2.81 5.20 15.90
N ALA A 123 -3.24 6.16 16.70
CA ALA A 123 -4.55 6.12 17.36
C ALA A 123 -5.67 6.39 16.34
N ARG A 124 -6.89 5.97 16.68
CA ARG A 124 -8.02 6.04 15.75
C ARG A 124 -8.39 7.49 15.38
N ASP A 125 -8.45 8.36 16.37
CA ASP A 125 -8.71 9.79 16.22
C ASP A 125 -7.66 10.47 15.34
N GLU A 126 -6.41 10.05 15.43
CA GLU A 126 -5.34 10.55 14.59
C GLU A 126 -5.50 10.14 13.11
N ILE A 127 -5.90 8.89 12.84
CA ILE A 127 -6.22 8.42 11.48
C ILE A 127 -7.37 9.24 10.91
N ASP A 128 -8.47 9.37 11.66
CA ASP A 128 -9.67 10.11 11.23
C ASP A 128 -9.33 11.58 10.92
N ARG A 129 -8.56 12.23 11.80
CA ARG A 129 -8.11 13.62 11.61
C ARG A 129 -7.28 13.76 10.34
N ARG A 130 -6.21 12.97 10.20
CA ARG A 130 -5.25 13.07 9.08
C ARG A 130 -5.93 12.74 7.74
N PHE A 131 -6.79 11.72 7.70
CA PHE A 131 -7.55 11.40 6.49
C PHE A 131 -8.56 12.49 6.13
N ALA A 132 -9.31 13.03 7.10
CA ALA A 132 -10.26 14.11 6.83
C ALA A 132 -9.57 15.37 6.31
N GLU A 133 -8.41 15.74 6.88
CA GLU A 133 -7.60 16.87 6.44
C GLU A 133 -7.10 16.69 4.99
N ALA A 134 -6.45 15.55 4.71
CA ALA A 134 -5.95 15.24 3.37
C ALA A 134 -7.07 15.15 2.33
N HIS A 135 -8.16 14.46 2.65
CA HIS A 135 -9.32 14.30 1.77
C HIS A 135 -9.94 15.66 1.40
N ARG A 136 -10.17 16.54 2.38
CA ARG A 136 -10.73 17.88 2.15
C ARG A 136 -9.79 18.77 1.34
N ALA A 137 -8.48 18.56 1.42
CA ALA A 137 -7.50 19.23 0.59
C ALA A 137 -7.41 18.68 -0.84
N GLY A 138 -8.23 17.69 -1.20
CA GLY A 138 -8.27 17.09 -2.53
C GLY A 138 -7.26 15.95 -2.74
N PHE A 139 -6.58 15.51 -1.68
CA PHE A 139 -5.75 14.32 -1.76
C PHE A 139 -6.58 13.04 -1.74
N GLN A 140 -6.17 12.07 -2.53
CA GLN A 140 -6.48 10.68 -2.22
C GLN A 140 -5.76 10.30 -0.93
N VAL A 141 -6.36 9.44 -0.10
CA VAL A 141 -5.70 8.91 1.09
C VAL A 141 -5.37 7.43 0.91
N THR A 142 -4.30 7.02 1.57
CA THR A 142 -3.92 5.63 1.70
C THR A 142 -3.25 5.34 3.03
N ALA A 143 -3.21 4.08 3.42
CA ALA A 143 -2.47 3.63 4.58
C ALA A 143 -1.86 2.24 4.34
N HIS A 144 -0.69 2.03 4.92
CA HIS A 144 -0.24 0.70 5.30
C HIS A 144 -1.19 0.15 6.36
N ALA A 145 -1.86 -0.96 6.03
CA ALA A 145 -2.64 -1.73 7.00
C ALA A 145 -2.61 -3.22 6.62
N VAL A 146 -1.99 -4.02 7.48
CA VAL A 146 -1.81 -5.46 7.26
C VAL A 146 -2.89 -6.27 7.98
N GLY A 147 -3.04 -6.03 9.28
CA GLY A 147 -3.96 -6.77 10.13
C GLY A 147 -5.40 -6.30 9.98
N ASP A 148 -6.36 -7.19 10.26
CA ASP A 148 -7.78 -6.93 10.06
C ASP A 148 -8.33 -5.80 10.94
N ARG A 149 -7.78 -5.62 12.15
CA ARG A 149 -8.10 -4.48 13.02
C ARG A 149 -7.60 -3.15 12.43
N ALA A 150 -6.38 -3.12 11.88
CA ALA A 150 -5.85 -1.93 11.21
C ALA A 150 -6.64 -1.58 9.94
N ILE A 151 -6.97 -2.59 9.14
CA ILE A 151 -7.76 -2.43 7.91
C ILE A 151 -9.13 -1.86 8.22
N GLU A 152 -9.81 -2.36 9.26
CA GLU A 152 -11.08 -1.80 9.72
C GLU A 152 -10.97 -0.33 10.11
N MET A 153 -9.95 0.05 10.89
CA MET A 153 -9.72 1.44 11.27
C MET A 153 -9.49 2.35 10.05
N VAL A 154 -8.78 1.88 9.03
CA VAL A 154 -8.57 2.62 7.78
C VAL A 154 -9.86 2.77 7.00
N ILE A 155 -10.66 1.70 6.87
CA ILE A 155 -11.96 1.75 6.18
C ILE A 155 -12.88 2.77 6.87
N ASP A 156 -12.97 2.72 8.19
CA ASP A 156 -13.82 3.63 8.95
C ASP A 156 -13.37 5.10 8.78
N GLY A 157 -12.06 5.37 8.82
CA GLY A 157 -11.55 6.73 8.63
C GLY A 157 -11.78 7.27 7.22
N ILE A 158 -11.66 6.41 6.20
CA ILE A 158 -12.01 6.75 4.81
C ILE A 158 -13.52 7.04 4.70
N GLU A 159 -14.36 6.17 5.25
CA GLU A 159 -15.82 6.32 5.24
C GLU A 159 -16.26 7.63 5.90
N GLN A 160 -15.68 7.95 7.06
CA GLN A 160 -15.96 9.19 7.77
C GLN A 160 -15.52 10.43 6.99
N ALA A 161 -14.33 10.41 6.38
CA ALA A 161 -13.84 11.51 5.55
C ALA A 161 -14.76 11.75 4.35
N MET A 162 -15.18 10.69 3.66
CA MET A 162 -16.09 10.77 2.51
C MET A 162 -17.49 11.26 2.91
N ALA A 163 -18.04 10.76 4.03
CA ALA A 163 -19.34 11.20 4.53
C ALA A 163 -19.33 12.69 4.92
N ALA A 164 -18.26 13.15 5.56
CA ALA A 164 -18.09 14.55 5.91
C ALA A 164 -17.99 15.46 4.67
N ASP A 165 -17.24 15.05 3.64
CA ASP A 165 -17.13 15.81 2.38
C ASP A 165 -18.46 15.86 1.63
N ALA A 166 -19.20 14.74 1.56
CA ALA A 166 -20.52 14.67 0.92
C ALA A 166 -21.57 15.59 1.57
N SER A 167 -21.42 15.89 2.87
CA SER A 167 -22.28 16.83 3.60
C SER A 167 -21.81 18.29 3.55
N SER A 168 -20.65 18.55 2.94
CA SER A 168 -20.03 19.89 2.91
C SER A 168 -20.52 20.73 1.73
N SER A 169 -20.36 22.05 1.83
CA SER A 169 -20.59 23.00 0.73
C SER A 169 -19.35 23.23 -0.15
N LEU A 170 -18.30 22.41 0.03
CA LEU A 170 -17.06 22.57 -0.70
C LEU A 170 -17.21 22.11 -2.15
N PRO A 171 -16.42 22.65 -3.09
CA PRO A 171 -16.42 22.18 -4.48
C PRO A 171 -16.13 20.68 -4.57
N ALA A 172 -16.72 20.04 -5.58
CA ALA A 172 -16.39 18.67 -5.91
C ALA A 172 -14.87 18.53 -6.10
N ARG A 173 -14.32 17.46 -5.53
CA ARG A 173 -12.89 17.17 -5.53
C ARG A 173 -12.40 16.94 -6.95
N PRO A 174 -11.15 17.32 -7.29
CA PRO A 174 -10.65 17.34 -8.67
C PRO A 174 -10.38 15.95 -9.27
N TRP A 175 -10.86 14.88 -8.64
CA TRP A 175 -10.58 13.51 -9.08
C TRP A 175 -11.38 13.16 -10.32
N ARG A 176 -10.69 12.82 -11.42
CA ARG A 176 -11.33 12.42 -12.69
C ARG A 176 -12.23 11.19 -12.58
N CYS A 177 -11.91 10.27 -11.67
CA CYS A 177 -12.56 8.95 -11.59
C CYS A 177 -13.03 8.62 -10.17
N GLY A 178 -13.40 9.64 -9.39
CA GLY A 178 -13.73 9.52 -7.98
C GLY A 178 -12.49 9.35 -7.08
N PRO A 179 -12.67 9.29 -5.75
CA PRO A 179 -11.58 9.35 -4.79
C PRO A 179 -10.58 8.19 -4.91
N ARG A 180 -11.02 6.98 -5.28
CA ARG A 180 -10.17 5.77 -5.40
C ARG A 180 -9.11 5.68 -4.29
N HIS A 181 -9.53 5.90 -3.04
CA HIS A 181 -8.69 5.74 -1.86
C HIS A 181 -8.13 4.32 -1.80
N ARG A 182 -6.99 4.14 -1.13
CA ARG A 182 -6.24 2.88 -1.22
C ARG A 182 -5.95 2.30 0.15
N ILE A 183 -5.80 0.99 0.23
CA ILE A 183 -5.22 0.31 1.40
C ILE A 183 -4.03 -0.49 0.90
N GLU A 184 -2.84 -0.11 1.36
CA GLU A 184 -1.61 -0.83 1.06
C GLU A 184 -1.53 -2.09 1.93
N HIS A 185 -1.05 -3.17 1.33
CA HIS A 185 -1.09 -4.54 1.84
C HIS A 185 -2.48 -5.15 1.88
N CYS A 186 -3.38 -4.57 2.68
CA CYS A 186 -4.75 -5.06 2.87
C CYS A 186 -4.77 -6.59 3.07
N ALA A 187 -3.83 -7.10 3.88
CA ALA A 187 -3.45 -8.50 3.84
C ALA A 187 -4.55 -9.39 4.41
N MET A 188 -5.17 -9.01 5.54
CA MET A 188 -6.16 -9.82 6.24
C MET A 188 -7.55 -9.21 6.11
N THR A 189 -8.36 -9.76 5.20
CA THR A 189 -9.76 -9.33 5.06
C THR A 189 -10.73 -10.49 5.25
N ASP A 190 -11.79 -10.25 6.01
CA ASP A 190 -12.98 -11.09 6.01
C ASP A 190 -13.98 -10.62 4.92
N PRO A 191 -15.05 -11.38 4.65
CA PRO A 191 -16.06 -10.98 3.66
C PRO A 191 -16.73 -9.63 3.96
N ALA A 192 -16.90 -9.26 5.23
CA ALA A 192 -17.55 -8.00 5.61
C ALA A 192 -16.64 -6.80 5.28
N LEU A 193 -15.35 -6.87 5.61
CA LEU A 193 -14.36 -5.86 5.23
C LEU A 193 -14.28 -5.70 3.71
N ARG A 194 -14.26 -6.81 2.95
CA ARG A 194 -14.28 -6.74 1.47
C ARG A 194 -15.54 -6.07 0.93
N SER A 195 -16.70 -6.33 1.54
CA SER A 195 -17.95 -5.68 1.15
C SER A 195 -17.88 -4.17 1.36
N ARG A 196 -17.34 -3.72 2.49
CA ARG A 196 -17.14 -2.28 2.78
C ARG A 196 -16.15 -1.64 1.81
N ILE A 197 -15.01 -2.30 1.56
CA ILE A 197 -14.02 -1.86 0.55
C ILE A 197 -14.69 -1.65 -0.81
N LYS A 198 -15.52 -2.61 -1.25
CA LYS A 198 -16.27 -2.50 -2.51
C LYS A 198 -17.22 -1.31 -2.52
N ALA A 199 -18.02 -1.17 -1.46
CA ALA A 199 -19.04 -0.12 -1.36
C ALA A 199 -18.43 1.28 -1.41
N LEU A 200 -17.26 1.47 -0.79
CA LEU A 200 -16.54 2.74 -0.75
C LEU A 200 -15.66 2.98 -2.00
N GLY A 201 -15.54 2.00 -2.90
CA GLY A 201 -14.65 2.08 -4.06
C GLY A 201 -13.17 2.18 -3.68
N ILE A 202 -12.80 1.64 -2.52
CA ILE A 202 -11.41 1.55 -2.05
C ILE A 202 -10.66 0.53 -2.91
N VAL A 203 -9.41 0.83 -3.25
CA VAL A 203 -8.52 -0.03 -4.04
C VAL A 203 -7.46 -0.66 -3.13
N PRO A 204 -7.57 -1.96 -2.80
CA PRO A 204 -6.51 -2.71 -2.14
C PRO A 204 -5.28 -2.82 -3.03
N VAL A 205 -4.09 -2.74 -2.43
CA VAL A 205 -2.81 -2.92 -3.13
C VAL A 205 -2.06 -4.05 -2.44
N LEU A 206 -2.14 -5.23 -3.04
CA LEU A 206 -1.68 -6.49 -2.45
C LEU A 206 -0.23 -6.80 -2.85
N GLN A 207 0.48 -7.59 -2.05
CA GLN A 207 1.81 -8.11 -2.39
C GLN A 207 1.79 -9.64 -2.36
N PRO A 208 1.21 -10.29 -3.39
CA PRO A 208 1.24 -11.75 -3.51
C PRO A 208 2.63 -12.35 -3.22
N VAL A 209 3.70 -11.77 -3.78
CA VAL A 209 5.11 -12.17 -3.56
C VAL A 209 5.53 -12.27 -2.08
N PHE A 210 4.88 -11.58 -1.16
CA PHE A 210 5.15 -11.75 0.27
C PHE A 210 4.82 -13.16 0.77
N LEU A 211 3.80 -13.81 0.23
CA LEU A 211 3.51 -15.21 0.56
C LEU A 211 4.60 -16.15 0.03
N TYR A 212 5.21 -15.82 -1.13
CA TYR A 212 6.35 -16.57 -1.64
C TYR A 212 7.52 -16.49 -0.65
N GLU A 213 7.93 -15.29 -0.23
CA GLU A 213 9.11 -15.12 0.63
C GLU A 213 8.87 -15.46 2.11
N PHE A 214 7.68 -15.17 2.65
CA PHE A 214 7.41 -15.21 4.08
C PHE A 214 6.29 -16.19 4.49
N GLY A 215 5.70 -16.93 3.53
CA GLY A 215 4.51 -17.75 3.76
C GLY A 215 4.66 -18.80 4.88
N ASP A 216 5.81 -19.47 4.97
CA ASP A 216 6.11 -20.42 6.04
C ASP A 216 6.11 -19.74 7.44
N GLY A 217 6.65 -18.51 7.50
CA GLY A 217 6.61 -17.68 8.70
C GLY A 217 5.18 -17.24 9.04
N TYR A 218 4.35 -16.95 8.04
CA TYR A 218 2.95 -16.61 8.28
C TYR A 218 2.14 -17.77 8.86
N VAL A 219 2.33 -18.99 8.36
CA VAL A 219 1.69 -20.19 8.91
C VAL A 219 2.09 -20.37 10.38
N SER A 220 3.36 -20.13 10.71
CA SER A 220 3.85 -20.19 12.09
C SER A 220 3.22 -19.10 12.97
N ASN A 221 3.31 -17.83 12.57
CA ASN A 221 2.89 -16.68 13.37
C ASN A 221 1.37 -16.54 13.51
N TYR A 222 0.63 -16.71 12.42
CA TYR A 222 -0.82 -16.45 12.35
C TYR A 222 -1.67 -17.73 12.43
N GLY A 223 -1.05 -18.90 12.23
CA GLY A 223 -1.74 -20.16 12.06
C GLY A 223 -2.20 -20.38 10.61
N PRO A 224 -2.42 -21.64 10.20
CA PRO A 224 -2.65 -22.01 8.80
C PRO A 224 -3.94 -21.39 8.22
N VAL A 225 -4.98 -21.23 9.04
CA VAL A 225 -6.28 -20.69 8.59
C VAL A 225 -6.18 -19.22 8.23
N ARG A 226 -5.46 -18.41 9.02
CA ARG A 226 -5.27 -16.97 8.72
C ARG A 226 -4.27 -16.78 7.60
N ALA A 227 -3.15 -17.50 7.62
CA ALA A 227 -2.14 -17.44 6.56
C ALA A 227 -2.74 -17.77 5.17
N ALA A 228 -3.63 -18.75 5.10
CA ALA A 228 -4.35 -19.10 3.86
C ALA A 228 -5.15 -17.94 3.25
N ARG A 229 -5.55 -16.96 4.06
CA ARG A 229 -6.35 -15.80 3.64
C ARG A 229 -5.56 -14.50 3.55
N MET A 230 -4.24 -14.54 3.74
CA MET A 230 -3.39 -13.36 3.58
C MET A 230 -3.20 -13.03 2.09
N PHE A 231 -3.27 -11.73 1.77
CA PHE A 231 -3.13 -11.19 0.41
C PHE A 231 -4.11 -11.85 -0.58
N ALA A 232 -5.36 -12.03 -0.14
CA ALA A 232 -6.42 -12.83 -0.78
C ALA A 232 -6.96 -12.27 -2.12
N ALA A 233 -6.11 -12.24 -3.16
CA ALA A 233 -6.43 -11.71 -4.47
C ALA A 233 -7.62 -12.43 -5.14
N GLY A 234 -7.71 -13.76 -5.01
CA GLY A 234 -8.84 -14.54 -5.52
C GLY A 234 -10.18 -14.12 -4.91
N SER A 235 -10.22 -13.85 -3.60
CA SER A 235 -11.39 -13.35 -2.89
C SER A 235 -11.78 -11.94 -3.30
N PHE A 236 -10.82 -11.02 -3.49
CA PHE A 236 -11.11 -9.69 -4.04
C PHE A 236 -11.68 -9.77 -5.46
N ARG A 237 -11.12 -10.63 -6.32
CA ARG A 237 -11.62 -10.88 -7.67
C ARG A 237 -13.06 -11.40 -7.64
N ARG A 238 -13.36 -12.43 -6.83
CA ARG A 238 -14.72 -12.99 -6.69
C ARG A 238 -15.73 -11.98 -6.14
N ALA A 239 -15.29 -11.09 -5.25
CA ALA A 239 -16.13 -10.02 -4.72
C ALA A 239 -16.39 -8.90 -5.75
N GLY A 240 -15.68 -8.87 -6.88
CA GLY A 240 -15.75 -7.79 -7.86
C GLY A 240 -15.16 -6.48 -7.32
N VAL A 241 -14.12 -6.57 -6.49
CA VAL A 241 -13.35 -5.43 -6.00
C VAL A 241 -12.21 -5.14 -6.97
N THR A 242 -12.04 -3.87 -7.35
CA THR A 242 -10.85 -3.42 -8.09
C THR A 242 -9.66 -3.38 -7.14
N PHE A 243 -8.57 -4.05 -7.48
CA PHE A 243 -7.33 -4.04 -6.69
C PHE A 243 -6.12 -3.97 -7.62
N ALA A 244 -4.97 -3.66 -7.04
CA ALA A 244 -3.67 -3.70 -7.69
C ALA A 244 -2.73 -4.66 -6.96
N MET A 245 -1.63 -5.04 -7.60
CA MET A 245 -0.54 -5.80 -6.99
C MET A 245 0.75 -4.98 -7.07
N SER A 246 1.60 -5.08 -6.04
CA SER A 246 2.94 -4.49 -5.99
C SER A 246 3.93 -5.48 -5.36
N THR A 247 5.22 -5.16 -5.39
CA THR A 247 6.26 -5.95 -4.72
C THR A 247 6.73 -5.33 -3.41
N ASP A 248 6.43 -4.05 -3.18
CA ASP A 248 6.97 -3.28 -2.05
C ASP A 248 8.51 -3.31 -1.99
N CYS A 249 9.15 -3.26 -3.16
CA CYS A 249 10.61 -3.16 -3.26
C CYS A 249 11.12 -1.95 -2.46
N PRO A 250 12.17 -2.11 -1.63
CA PRO A 250 13.12 -3.24 -1.60
C PRO A 250 12.82 -4.32 -0.55
N VAL A 251 11.62 -4.38 0.04
CA VAL A 251 11.25 -5.47 0.98
C VAL A 251 11.34 -6.82 0.28
N THR A 252 10.86 -6.89 -0.95
CA THR A 252 11.11 -8.00 -1.89
C THR A 252 11.73 -7.48 -3.18
N PHE A 253 12.25 -8.39 -4.02
CA PHE A 253 12.80 -8.00 -5.31
C PHE A 253 11.69 -7.44 -6.24
N PRO A 254 12.01 -6.44 -7.10
CA PRO A 254 11.05 -5.87 -8.04
C PRO A 254 10.82 -6.78 -9.25
N ASP A 255 10.39 -8.03 -9.02
CA ASP A 255 10.11 -9.03 -10.05
C ASP A 255 8.59 -9.16 -10.27
N PRO A 256 8.03 -8.58 -11.35
CA PRO A 256 6.61 -8.70 -11.64
C PRO A 256 6.18 -10.14 -11.92
N MET A 257 7.06 -10.96 -12.52
CA MET A 257 6.73 -12.33 -12.89
C MET A 257 6.66 -13.24 -11.67
N LEU A 258 7.52 -13.02 -10.68
CA LEU A 258 7.42 -13.73 -9.40
C LEU A 258 6.11 -13.37 -8.67
N ASN A 259 5.70 -12.09 -8.71
CA ASN A 259 4.45 -11.66 -8.12
C ASN A 259 3.22 -12.28 -8.82
N VAL A 260 3.25 -12.39 -10.15
CA VAL A 260 2.22 -13.09 -10.94
C VAL A 260 2.22 -14.59 -10.65
N TYR A 261 3.40 -15.21 -10.58
CA TYR A 261 3.57 -16.61 -10.25
C TYR A 261 2.97 -16.94 -8.88
N GLU A 262 3.30 -16.17 -7.84
CA GLU A 262 2.75 -16.36 -6.50
C GLU A 262 1.23 -16.22 -6.55
N ALA A 263 0.72 -15.12 -7.14
CA ALA A 263 -0.72 -14.89 -7.21
C ALA A 263 -1.46 -16.06 -7.88
N ALA A 264 -0.87 -16.69 -8.90
CA ALA A 264 -1.45 -17.81 -9.62
C ALA A 264 -1.32 -19.16 -8.89
N THR A 265 -0.22 -19.39 -8.17
CA THR A 265 0.13 -20.72 -7.64
C THR A 265 -0.09 -20.86 -6.14
N ARG A 266 0.01 -19.77 -5.37
CA ARG A 266 -0.04 -19.75 -3.90
C ARG A 266 1.01 -20.67 -3.27
N VAL A 267 2.17 -20.79 -3.91
CA VAL A 267 3.29 -21.65 -3.50
C VAL A 267 4.37 -20.78 -2.86
N THR A 268 4.80 -21.14 -1.65
CA THR A 268 5.89 -20.47 -0.92
C THR A 268 7.26 -20.83 -1.50
N MET A 269 8.31 -20.13 -1.09
CA MET A 269 9.70 -20.41 -1.46
C MET A 269 10.15 -21.81 -1.03
N SER A 270 9.57 -22.38 0.03
CA SER A 270 9.83 -23.77 0.46
C SER A 270 9.13 -24.83 -0.40
N GLY A 271 8.22 -24.41 -1.29
CA GLY A 271 7.38 -25.29 -2.10
C GLY A 271 6.02 -25.64 -1.47
N ALA A 272 5.71 -25.12 -0.27
CA ALA A 272 4.41 -25.35 0.37
C ALA A 272 3.29 -24.57 -0.32
N THR A 273 2.10 -25.16 -0.46
CA THR A 273 0.91 -24.43 -0.95
C THR A 273 0.12 -23.87 0.22
N VAL A 274 -0.15 -22.55 0.23
CA VAL A 274 -0.89 -21.86 1.29
C VAL A 274 -2.12 -21.13 0.74
N GLY A 275 -3.32 -21.57 1.13
CA GLY A 275 -4.58 -20.98 0.65
C GLY A 275 -4.79 -21.10 -0.87
N PRO A 276 -4.85 -22.32 -1.44
CA PRO A 276 -5.03 -22.55 -2.87
C PRO A 276 -6.34 -21.95 -3.44
N GLU A 277 -7.33 -21.67 -2.59
CA GLU A 277 -8.58 -20.99 -2.93
C GLU A 277 -8.39 -19.51 -3.31
N GLU A 278 -7.24 -18.92 -2.99
CA GLU A 278 -6.90 -17.53 -3.30
C GLU A 278 -6.14 -17.35 -4.62
N ARG A 279 -5.88 -18.45 -5.35
CA ARG A 279 -5.22 -18.43 -6.65
C ARG A 279 -5.94 -17.52 -7.66
N MET A 280 -5.14 -16.74 -8.38
CA MET A 280 -5.55 -15.87 -9.47
C MET A 280 -5.46 -16.63 -10.80
N GLY A 281 -6.54 -17.36 -11.12
CA GLY A 281 -6.64 -18.18 -12.33
C GLY A 281 -7.69 -19.26 -12.12
N GLY A 282 -8.44 -19.65 -13.15
CA GLY A 282 -9.36 -20.78 -13.05
C GLY A 282 -8.60 -22.09 -12.81
N LYS A 283 -9.29 -23.16 -12.38
CA LYS A 283 -8.71 -24.51 -12.29
C LYS A 283 -7.89 -24.76 -13.55
N VAL A 284 -6.62 -25.14 -13.41
CA VAL A 284 -5.93 -25.89 -14.46
C VAL A 284 -6.70 -27.19 -14.55
N VAL A 285 -7.67 -27.24 -15.46
CA VAL A 285 -8.33 -28.48 -15.83
C VAL A 285 -7.27 -29.18 -16.67
N HIS A 286 -6.49 -30.04 -16.02
CA HIS A 286 -5.87 -31.13 -16.76
C HIS A 286 -7.03 -32.04 -17.16
N GLU A 287 -7.56 -31.84 -18.37
CA GLU A 287 -8.31 -32.89 -19.04
C GLU A 287 -7.29 -33.98 -19.37
N GLU A 288 -7.40 -35.12 -18.67
CA GLU A 288 -6.81 -36.40 -19.09
C GLU A 288 -7.58 -36.96 -20.29
#